data_AF-A0A8I0L6U2-F1
#
_entry.id   AF-A0A8I0L6U2-F1
#
_cell.length_a   1.000
_cell.length_b   1.000
_cell.length_c   1.000
_cell.angle_alpha   90.00
_cell.angle_beta   90.00
_cell.angle_gamma   90.00
#
_symmetry.space_group_name_H-M   'P 1'
#
loop_
_entity.id
_entity.type
_entity.pdbx_description
1 polymer ?
#
loop_
_entity_poly.entity_id
_entity_poly.type
_entity_poly.pdbx_seq_one_letter_code
_entity_poly.pdbx_strand_id
1 'polypeptide(L)'
;NCLEWLPIYFGVLKSGAIAVPFNFRYDAEEILYCAELAEVDIIVFGPAFIGRIEANAEKLSKGRLLIYVGDGCPDFAESYHELVADCSS
;
A
#
# COMPACT_ATOMS: atom_id res chain seq x y z
N ASN A 1 11.10 -1.83 -6.14
CA ASN A 1 11.04 -1.08 -7.41
C ASN A 1 10.32 -1.92 -8.44
N CYS A 2 9.14 -1.47 -8.85
CA CYS A 2 8.35 -2.01 -9.96
C CYS A 2 7.93 -0.86 -10.88
N LEU A 3 7.38 -1.16 -12.06
CA LEU A 3 7.00 -0.13 -13.03
C LEU A 3 5.85 0.74 -12.52
N GLU A 4 4.96 0.15 -11.72
CA GLU A 4 3.77 0.76 -11.13
C GLU A 4 4.13 1.81 -10.07
N TRP A 5 5.32 1.74 -9.48
CA TRP A 5 5.76 2.71 -8.47
C TRP A 5 5.79 4.14 -9.01
N LEU A 6 6.21 4.33 -10.26
CA LEU A 6 6.34 5.66 -10.86
C LEU A 6 4.97 6.36 -11.01
N PRO A 7 3.94 5.75 -11.64
CA PRO A 7 2.61 6.35 -11.72
C PRO A 7 1.95 6.50 -10.34
N ILE A 8 2.16 5.56 -9.39
CA ILE A 8 1.67 5.71 -8.01
C ILE A 8 2.27 6.98 -7.38
N TYR A 9 3.59 7.14 -7.45
CA TYR A 9 4.29 8.28 -6.86
C TYR A 9 3.81 9.62 -7.44
N PHE A 10 3.70 9.73 -8.76
CA PHE A 10 3.15 10.94 -9.38
C PHE A 10 1.67 11.15 -9.08
N GLY A 11 0.88 10.08 -8.93
CA GLY A 11 -0.51 10.14 -8.50
C GLY A 11 -0.66 10.75 -7.11
N VAL A 12 0.15 10.30 -6.15
CA VAL A 12 0.21 10.86 -4.78
C VAL A 12 0.53 12.35 -4.82
N LEU A 13 1.55 12.76 -5.58
CA LEU A 13 1.90 14.18 -5.69
C LEU A 13 0.79 15.00 -6.35
N LYS A 14 0.14 14.45 -7.39
CA LYS A 14 -0.92 15.14 -8.14
C LYS A 14 -2.20 15.31 -7.31
N SER A 15 -2.50 14.39 -6.38
CA SER A 15 -3.65 14.52 -5.47
C SER A 15 -3.40 15.49 -4.31
N GLY A 16 -2.17 15.98 -4.15
CA GLY A 16 -1.78 16.80 -3.00
C GLY A 16 -1.45 15.99 -1.74
N ALA A 17 -1.37 14.67 -1.86
CA ALA A 17 -0.95 13.78 -0.77
C ALA A 17 0.58 13.75 -0.62
N ILE A 18 1.04 13.20 0.51
CA ILE A 18 2.47 13.08 0.83
C ILE A 18 2.86 11.60 0.77
N ALA A 19 3.91 11.30 0.01
CA ALA A 19 4.46 9.96 -0.03
C ALA A 19 5.34 9.71 1.21
N VAL A 20 4.97 8.71 2.02
CA VAL A 20 5.77 8.25 3.17
C VAL A 20 6.52 6.97 2.78
N PRO A 21 7.85 7.01 2.57
CA PRO A 21 8.59 5.83 2.15
C PRO A 21 8.85 4.89 3.33
N PHE A 22 8.33 3.66 3.24
CA PHE A 22 8.60 2.62 4.23
C PHE A 22 9.88 1.85 3.87
N ASN A 23 10.65 1.47 4.87
CA ASN A 23 11.86 0.67 4.65
C ASN A 23 11.46 -0.78 4.37
N PHE A 24 11.95 -1.34 3.26
CA PHE A 24 11.67 -2.73 2.89
C PHE A 24 12.17 -3.78 3.90
N ARG A 25 13.08 -3.39 4.80
CA ARG A 25 13.59 -4.26 5.87
C ARG A 25 12.66 -4.35 7.08
N TYR A 26 11.64 -3.51 7.17
CA TYR A 26 10.76 -3.50 8.32
C TYR A 26 9.98 -4.80 8.48
N ASP A 27 9.87 -5.26 9.72
CA ASP A 27 8.97 -6.33 10.11
C ASP A 27 7.52 -5.85 10.27
N ALA A 28 6.62 -6.75 10.65
CA ALA A 28 5.18 -6.45 10.75
C ALA A 28 4.85 -5.39 11.82
N GLU A 29 5.59 -5.37 12.93
CA GLU A 29 5.35 -4.44 14.04
C GLU A 29 5.94 -3.06 13.72
N GLU A 30 7.12 -3.01 13.10
CA GLU A 30 7.73 -1.78 12.60
C GLU A 30 6.82 -1.10 11.55
N ILE A 31 6.22 -1.89 10.64
CA ILE A 31 5.26 -1.37 9.66
C ILE A 31 4.03 -0.76 10.37
N LEU A 32 3.42 -1.49 11.30
CA LEU A 32 2.25 -0.99 12.04
C LEU A 32 2.59 0.31 12.79
N TYR A 33 3.68 0.30 13.54
CA TYR A 33 4.13 1.46 14.31
C TYR A 33 4.35 2.68 13.41
N CYS A 34 5.05 2.53 12.28
CA CYS A 34 5.27 3.63 11.35
C CYS A 34 3.98 4.11 10.68
N ALA A 35 3.04 3.21 10.37
CA ALA A 35 1.75 3.57 9.79
C ALA A 35 0.86 4.37 10.76
N GLU A 36 0.93 4.07 12.05
CA GLU A 36 0.27 4.83 13.11
C GLU A 36 0.95 6.17 13.36
N LEU A 37 2.29 6.17 13.50
CA LEU A 37 3.07 7.38 13.76
C LEU A 37 2.94 8.41 12.64
N ALA A 38 2.93 7.97 11.39
CA ALA A 38 2.80 8.84 10.22
C ALA A 38 1.34 9.08 9.81
N GLU A 39 0.36 8.58 10.57
CA GLU A 39 -1.08 8.73 10.29
C GLU A 39 -1.44 8.40 8.84
N VAL A 40 -0.88 7.31 8.32
CA VAL A 40 -1.00 6.93 6.89
C VAL A 40 -2.46 6.61 6.55
N ASP A 41 -3.02 7.21 5.50
CA ASP A 41 -4.38 6.88 5.02
C ASP A 41 -4.41 5.69 4.04
N ILE A 42 -3.32 5.48 3.28
CA ILE A 42 -3.24 4.48 2.21
C ILE A 42 -1.88 3.78 2.26
N ILE A 43 -1.89 2.45 2.29
CA ILE A 43 -0.68 1.63 2.18
C ILE A 43 -0.70 0.90 0.85
N VAL A 44 0.32 1.14 0.02
CA VAL A 44 0.53 0.41 -1.23
C VAL A 44 1.67 -0.58 -1.04
N PHE A 45 1.43 -1.87 -1.28
CA PHE A 45 2.40 -2.93 -1.03
C PHE A 45 2.40 -4.01 -2.13
N GLY A 46 3.48 -4.77 -2.23
CA GLY A 46 3.65 -5.85 -3.21
C GLY A 46 3.78 -7.24 -2.58
N PRO A 47 4.04 -8.29 -3.39
CA PRO A 47 3.97 -9.69 -2.97
C PRO A 47 4.89 -10.03 -1.78
N ALA A 48 6.07 -9.41 -1.73
CA ALA A 48 7.07 -9.64 -0.68
C ALA A 48 6.61 -9.21 0.73
N PHE A 49 5.52 -8.44 0.84
CA PHE A 49 5.03 -7.89 2.10
C PHE A 49 3.70 -8.51 2.58
N ILE A 50 3.08 -9.41 1.80
CA ILE A 50 1.77 -10.00 2.15
C ILE A 50 1.78 -10.51 3.59
N GLY A 51 2.69 -11.43 3.93
CA GLY A 51 2.74 -12.00 5.28
C GLY A 51 3.03 -10.99 6.40
N ARG A 52 3.73 -9.88 6.11
CA ARG A 52 4.02 -8.84 7.10
C ARG A 52 2.82 -7.92 7.33
N ILE A 53 2.08 -7.60 6.27
CA ILE A 53 0.83 -6.81 6.35
C ILE A 53 -0.28 -7.66 6.97
N GLU A 54 -0.42 -8.91 6.55
CA GLU A 54 -1.43 -9.86 7.02
C GLU A 54 -1.41 -10.03 8.54
N ALA A 55 -0.22 -10.10 9.14
CA ALA A 55 -0.04 -10.21 10.59
C ALA A 55 -0.76 -9.11 11.40
N ASN A 56 -0.95 -7.92 10.81
CA ASN A 56 -1.63 -6.78 11.44
C ASN A 56 -2.76 -6.21 10.57
N ALA A 57 -3.31 -6.99 9.61
CA ALA A 57 -4.25 -6.48 8.61
C ALA A 57 -5.53 -5.87 9.20
N GLU A 58 -6.09 -6.47 10.26
CA GLU A 58 -7.27 -5.93 10.94
C GLU A 58 -7.03 -4.53 11.51
N LYS A 59 -5.85 -4.30 12.11
CA LYS A 59 -5.48 -2.98 12.66
C LYS A 59 -5.14 -1.99 11.55
N LEU A 60 -4.36 -2.45 10.56
CA LEU A 60 -3.91 -1.62 9.45
C LEU A 60 -5.10 -1.16 8.60
N SER A 61 -6.06 -2.03 8.30
CA SER A 61 -7.27 -1.70 7.53
C SER A 61 -8.25 -0.79 8.28
N LYS A 62 -8.09 -0.64 9.61
CA LYS A 62 -8.96 0.23 10.39
C LYS A 62 -8.66 1.70 10.09
N GLY A 63 -9.46 2.26 9.19
CA GLY A 63 -9.34 3.65 8.75
C GLY A 63 -8.26 3.87 7.68
N ARG A 64 -7.75 2.80 7.05
CA ARG A 64 -6.79 2.91 5.95
C ARG A 64 -7.15 2.00 4.80
N LEU A 65 -6.86 2.46 3.59
CA LEU A 65 -6.97 1.66 2.38
C LEU A 65 -5.68 0.86 2.15
N LEU A 66 -5.81 -0.45 1.94
CA LEU A 66 -4.70 -1.34 1.60
C LEU A 66 -4.78 -1.66 0.11
N ILE A 67 -3.79 -1.23 -0.66
CA ILE A 67 -3.71 -1.45 -2.11
C ILE A 67 -2.56 -2.41 -2.40
N TYR A 68 -2.87 -3.50 -3.08
CA TYR A 68 -1.91 -4.52 -3.46
C TYR A 68 -1.51 -4.39 -4.93
N VAL A 69 -0.20 -4.44 -5.18
CA VAL A 69 0.40 -4.39 -6.52
C VAL A 69 0.99 -5.75 -6.87
N GLY A 70 0.28 -6.51 -7.69
CA GLY A 70 0.71 -7.81 -8.20
C GLY A 70 -0.47 -8.72 -8.53
N ASP A 71 -0.15 -9.95 -8.95
CA ASP A 71 -1.15 -10.99 -9.17
C ASP A 71 -1.59 -11.66 -7.85
N GLY A 72 -2.80 -12.21 -7.83
CA GLY A 72 -3.33 -12.93 -6.67
C GLY A 72 -3.53 -12.02 -5.45
N CYS A 73 -4.35 -10.99 -5.60
CA CYS A 73 -4.63 -10.02 -4.53
C CYS A 73 -5.15 -10.73 -3.27
N PRO A 74 -4.56 -10.47 -2.08
CA PRO A 74 -5.06 -11.04 -0.84
C PRO A 74 -6.41 -10.43 -0.44
N ASP A 75 -7.24 -11.20 0.26
CA ASP A 75 -8.62 -10.83 0.61
C ASP A 75 -8.74 -9.56 1.49
N PHE A 76 -7.65 -9.16 2.16
CA PHE A 76 -7.61 -7.97 3.02
C PHE A 76 -7.22 -6.68 2.29
N ALA A 77 -6.98 -6.73 0.98
CA ALA A 77 -6.54 -5.57 0.19
C ALA A 77 -7.26 -5.47 -1.16
N GLU A 78 -7.19 -4.29 -1.77
CA GLU A 78 -7.74 -4.02 -3.10
C GLU A 78 -6.66 -4.15 -4.19
N SER A 79 -7.03 -4.71 -5.33
CA SER A 79 -6.11 -4.90 -6.46
C SER A 79 -5.84 -3.58 -7.17
N TYR A 80 -4.58 -3.14 -7.19
CA TYR A 80 -4.15 -1.97 -7.96
C TYR A 80 -4.53 -2.11 -9.44
N HIS A 81 -4.33 -3.29 -10.03
CA HIS A 81 -4.58 -3.51 -11.45
C HIS A 81 -6.06 -3.39 -11.82
N GLU A 82 -6.95 -3.83 -10.93
CA GLU A 82 -8.41 -3.66 -11.13
C GLU A 82 -8.81 -2.19 -10.98
N LEU A 83 -8.29 -1.50 -9.96
CA LEU A 83 -8.57 -0.08 -9.72
C LEU A 83 -8.17 0.82 -10.89
N VAL A 84 -7.10 0.50 -11.61
CA VAL A 84 -6.64 1.27 -12.78
C VAL A 84 -7.22 0.79 -14.11
N ALA A 85 -7.82 -0.40 -14.17
CA ALA A 85 -8.34 -0.97 -15.41
C ALA A 85 -9.44 -0.11 -16.05
N ASP A 86 -10.28 0.53 -15.22
CA ASP A 86 -11.36 1.40 -15.67
C ASP A 86 -10.89 2.81 -16.08
N CYS A 87 -9.63 3.15 -15.75
CA CYS A 87 -9.02 4.43 -16.10
C CYS A 87 -8.34 4.34 -17.48
N SER A 88 -9.16 4.14 -18.52
CA SER A 88 -8.70 4.35 -19.90
C SER A 88 -8.30 5.82 -20.11
N SER A 89 -7.07 6.03 -20.57
CA SER A 89 -6.60 7.34 -21.06
C SER A 89 -7.16 7.63 -22.45
#